data_AF-A0A9Q1FMF1-F1
#
_entry.id   AF-A0A9Q1FMF1-F1
#
_cell.length_a   1.000
_cell.length_b   1.000
_cell.length_c   1.000
_cell.angle_alpha   90.00
_cell.angle_beta   90.00
_cell.angle_gamma   90.00
#
_symmetry.space_group_name_H-M   'P 1'
#
loop_
_entity.id
_entity.type
_entity.pdbx_description
1 polymer ?
#
loop_
_entity_poly.entity_id
_entity_poly.type
_entity_poly.pdbx_seq_one_letter_code
_entity_poly.pdbx_strand_id
1 'polypeptide(L)'
;MAAVPDHHCDIGGLDDGEYFMNLTQDQRLTVSIPAQDDGSLSSCKMFREPQFHLLYNSSNATEIPAVPCQYGWVYDTSTFSSTLATEWNLVCDRKRMNRATATIFFIGVMIGAAVFGVLSDRFGRKSMLLVAYLSSITFGLASSLTTSYVMFVIMRFFTGFSMSGISIISIVLSVEWCEVKHRTFCGVFVGLDWTVGNIMLSGIAYFVKDWRWLVVATTSPLFLSLILWWWLPESARWLMANGQVKKAHMYLEKCAEMNNRMEFMSTIKPEFIFGAIEIPSKIAVYYSLDLIGRRQTEAATLLLTGVCIAINLFIPANLWIFRTIVAVLGKATSECSVTTAYLYTTELYPTVVRQNGMGYTAVMARLGVSIAPLIALLEDTWKYLPELIFCTVAIISGLVACLLPETKNVRLPETIEDIEQSGSRSNSRRDATLKPLTSGGDESGG
;
A
#
# COMPACT_ATOMS: atom_id res chain seq x y z
N MET A 1 -8.96 -17.38 -12.55
CA MET A 1 -10.32 -16.87 -12.20
C MET A 1 -10.92 -16.01 -13.31
N ALA A 2 -10.22 -14.96 -13.79
CA ALA A 2 -10.74 -14.04 -14.82
C ALA A 2 -10.43 -14.45 -16.28
N ALA A 3 -10.00 -15.70 -16.50
CA ALA A 3 -9.70 -16.21 -17.83
C ALA A 3 -10.98 -16.25 -18.68
N VAL A 4 -10.85 -15.86 -19.94
CA VAL A 4 -11.93 -15.92 -20.91
C VAL A 4 -11.61 -17.11 -21.83
N PRO A 5 -12.36 -18.22 -21.74
CA PRO A 5 -12.21 -19.32 -22.69
C PRO A 5 -12.68 -18.89 -24.08
N ASP A 6 -12.32 -19.68 -25.09
CA ASP A 6 -12.82 -19.48 -26.43
C ASP A 6 -14.35 -19.56 -26.44
N HIS A 7 -14.98 -18.65 -27.17
CA HIS A 7 -16.42 -18.47 -27.16
C HIS A 7 -16.93 -17.93 -28.48
N HIS A 8 -18.20 -18.19 -28.72
CA HIS A 8 -18.93 -17.72 -29.88
C HIS A 8 -20.35 -17.29 -29.47
N CYS A 9 -21.04 -16.53 -30.34
CA CYS A 9 -22.42 -16.14 -30.07
C CYS A 9 -23.32 -17.38 -29.97
N ASP A 10 -24.30 -17.35 -29.08
CA ASP A 10 -25.36 -18.36 -29.07
C ASP A 10 -26.27 -18.18 -30.29
N ILE A 11 -26.42 -19.26 -31.05
CA ILE A 11 -27.22 -19.33 -32.28
C ILE A 11 -28.56 -20.01 -32.06
N GLY A 12 -28.85 -20.51 -30.85
CA GLY A 12 -30.10 -21.22 -30.54
C GLY A 12 -31.35 -20.35 -30.76
N GLY A 13 -31.24 -19.03 -30.57
CA GLY A 13 -32.33 -18.08 -30.84
C GLY A 13 -32.60 -17.80 -32.32
N LEU A 14 -31.76 -18.31 -33.25
CA LEU A 14 -32.02 -18.27 -34.69
C LEU A 14 -32.72 -19.55 -35.20
N ASP A 15 -32.83 -20.58 -34.36
CA ASP A 15 -33.41 -21.87 -34.72
C ASP A 15 -34.87 -21.97 -34.27
N ASP A 16 -35.79 -21.42 -35.06
CA ASP A 16 -37.25 -21.61 -34.87
C ASP A 16 -37.71 -23.03 -35.31
N GLY A 17 -36.79 -23.99 -35.45
CA GLY A 17 -37.08 -25.39 -35.80
C GLY A 17 -37.16 -25.71 -37.30
N GLU A 18 -37.11 -24.71 -38.18
CA GLU A 18 -37.21 -24.90 -39.65
C GLU A 18 -35.88 -24.69 -40.40
N TYR A 19 -34.96 -23.84 -39.91
CA TYR A 19 -33.78 -23.40 -40.69
C TYR A 19 -32.57 -24.35 -40.66
N PHE A 20 -32.35 -25.08 -39.56
CA PHE A 20 -31.09 -25.84 -39.34
C PHE A 20 -31.23 -27.36 -39.40
N MET A 21 -32.41 -27.89 -39.72
CA MET A 21 -32.76 -29.33 -39.69
C MET A 21 -31.75 -30.25 -40.40
N ASN A 22 -31.04 -29.77 -41.43
CA ASN A 22 -30.19 -30.59 -42.28
C ASN A 22 -28.68 -30.25 -42.21
N LEU A 23 -28.25 -29.38 -41.29
CA LEU A 23 -26.87 -28.88 -41.21
C LEU A 23 -26.11 -29.45 -40.00
N THR A 24 -24.83 -29.78 -40.20
CA THR A 24 -23.90 -30.13 -39.11
C THR A 24 -23.56 -28.90 -38.26
N GLN A 25 -23.09 -29.11 -37.03
CA GLN A 25 -22.77 -28.01 -36.10
C GLN A 25 -21.79 -26.99 -36.70
N ASP A 26 -20.75 -27.45 -37.40
CA ASP A 26 -19.76 -26.57 -38.04
C ASP A 26 -20.37 -25.75 -39.19
N GLN A 27 -21.29 -26.35 -39.95
CA GLN A 27 -22.02 -25.66 -40.99
C GLN A 27 -22.96 -24.60 -40.41
N ARG A 28 -23.63 -24.90 -39.29
CA ARG A 28 -24.49 -23.96 -38.56
C ARG A 28 -23.71 -22.73 -38.09
N LEU A 29 -22.49 -22.94 -37.56
CA LEU A 29 -21.61 -21.86 -37.14
C LEU A 29 -21.13 -21.01 -38.32
N THR A 30 -20.73 -21.64 -39.43
CA THR A 30 -20.24 -20.95 -40.63
C THR A 30 -21.28 -20.03 -41.25
N VAL A 31 -22.56 -20.42 -41.27
CA VAL A 31 -23.65 -19.59 -41.82
C VAL A 31 -24.12 -18.50 -40.86
N SER A 32 -23.85 -18.63 -39.56
CA SER A 32 -24.41 -17.75 -38.52
C SER A 32 -23.40 -16.76 -37.95
N ILE A 33 -22.10 -17.03 -38.09
CA ILE A 33 -21.02 -16.24 -37.48
C ILE A 33 -20.02 -15.81 -38.56
N PRO A 34 -19.68 -14.51 -38.65
CA PRO A 34 -18.69 -14.04 -39.62
C PRO A 34 -17.29 -14.57 -39.27
N ALA A 35 -16.54 -14.96 -40.30
CA ALA A 35 -15.12 -15.25 -40.19
C ALA A 35 -14.31 -13.95 -40.06
N GLN A 36 -13.26 -13.99 -39.25
CA GLN A 36 -12.27 -12.94 -39.09
C GLN A 36 -11.15 -13.12 -40.13
N ASP A 37 -10.31 -12.10 -40.32
CA ASP A 37 -9.23 -12.11 -41.32
C ASP A 37 -8.22 -13.27 -41.13
N ASP A 38 -8.11 -13.79 -39.90
CA ASP A 38 -7.25 -14.91 -39.53
C ASP A 38 -7.87 -16.29 -39.83
N GLY A 39 -9.09 -16.33 -40.39
CA GLY A 39 -9.84 -17.57 -40.67
C GLY A 39 -10.58 -18.16 -39.47
N SER A 40 -10.45 -17.58 -38.28
CA SER A 40 -11.20 -17.93 -37.08
C SER A 40 -12.59 -17.28 -37.07
N LEU A 41 -13.56 -17.87 -36.36
CA LEU A 41 -14.90 -17.28 -36.21
C LEU A 41 -14.89 -16.08 -35.26
N SER A 42 -15.67 -15.05 -35.55
CA SER A 42 -15.79 -13.88 -34.68
C SER A 42 -16.53 -14.20 -33.38
N SER A 43 -15.85 -14.02 -32.24
CA SER A 43 -16.44 -14.31 -30.91
C SER A 43 -17.51 -13.31 -30.42
N CYS A 44 -17.60 -12.12 -31.05
CA CYS A 44 -18.40 -11.01 -30.55
C CYS A 44 -19.50 -10.52 -31.50
N LYS A 45 -19.58 -11.07 -32.71
CA LYS A 45 -20.53 -10.66 -33.74
C LYS A 45 -21.19 -11.89 -34.35
N MET A 46 -22.44 -11.73 -34.77
CA MET A 46 -23.22 -12.74 -35.48
C MET A 46 -23.96 -12.10 -36.67
N PHE A 47 -24.36 -12.91 -37.64
CA PHE A 47 -25.29 -12.47 -38.67
C PHE A 47 -26.70 -12.35 -38.10
N ARG A 48 -27.46 -11.37 -38.59
CA ARG A 48 -28.86 -11.18 -38.19
C ARG A 48 -29.76 -12.33 -38.66
N GLU A 49 -29.45 -12.90 -39.82
CA GLU A 49 -30.14 -14.03 -40.45
C GLU A 49 -29.10 -15.03 -40.97
N PRO A 50 -29.37 -16.35 -40.95
CA PRO A 50 -28.41 -17.37 -41.38
C PRO A 50 -28.11 -17.27 -42.89
N GLN A 51 -26.81 -17.21 -43.22
CA GLN A 51 -26.31 -16.98 -44.57
C GLN A 51 -25.87 -18.29 -45.24
N PHE A 52 -26.83 -19.04 -45.79
CA PHE A 52 -26.56 -20.33 -46.45
C PHE A 52 -25.65 -20.23 -47.68
N HIS A 53 -25.57 -19.07 -48.32
CA HIS A 53 -24.74 -18.84 -49.50
C HIS A 53 -23.23 -19.01 -49.22
N LEU A 54 -22.81 -18.87 -47.95
CA LEU A 54 -21.43 -19.09 -47.51
C LEU A 54 -20.98 -20.56 -47.66
N LEU A 55 -21.92 -21.51 -47.61
CA LEU A 55 -21.62 -22.93 -47.81
C LEU A 55 -21.25 -23.27 -49.26
N TYR A 56 -21.71 -22.46 -50.22
CA TYR A 56 -21.53 -22.68 -51.65
C TYR A 56 -20.47 -21.76 -52.27
N ASN A 57 -19.75 -20.99 -51.45
CA ASN A 57 -18.69 -20.06 -51.86
C ASN A 57 -19.13 -19.08 -52.97
N SER A 58 -20.36 -18.55 -52.86
CA SER A 58 -20.89 -17.58 -53.83
C SER A 58 -20.35 -16.17 -53.53
N SER A 59 -19.63 -15.59 -54.48
CA SER A 59 -18.92 -14.30 -54.34
C SER A 59 -19.81 -13.05 -54.35
N ASN A 60 -21.14 -13.18 -54.32
CA ASN A 60 -22.06 -12.05 -54.25
C ASN A 60 -22.21 -11.55 -52.81
N ALA A 61 -21.12 -11.07 -52.21
CA ALA A 61 -21.13 -10.52 -50.86
C ALA A 61 -21.43 -9.02 -50.89
N THR A 62 -22.71 -8.64 -50.89
CA THR A 62 -23.10 -7.35 -50.32
C THR A 62 -22.68 -7.33 -48.85
N GLU A 63 -22.03 -6.27 -48.37
CA GLU A 63 -21.58 -6.14 -46.96
C GLU A 63 -22.67 -6.59 -46.00
N ILE A 64 -22.50 -7.79 -45.45
CA ILE A 64 -23.54 -8.45 -44.65
C ILE A 64 -23.51 -7.80 -43.27
N PRO A 65 -24.63 -7.22 -42.79
CA PRO A 65 -24.62 -6.50 -41.53
C PRO A 65 -24.45 -7.47 -40.35
N ALA A 66 -23.23 -7.56 -39.85
CA ALA A 66 -22.90 -8.28 -38.62
C ALA A 66 -23.33 -7.44 -37.41
N VAL A 67 -24.15 -8.02 -36.53
CA VAL A 67 -24.65 -7.40 -35.31
C VAL A 67 -23.96 -7.99 -34.07
N PRO A 68 -23.93 -7.29 -32.92
CA PRO A 68 -23.48 -7.89 -31.66
C PRO A 68 -24.35 -9.11 -31.30
N CYS A 69 -23.78 -10.09 -30.57
CA CYS A 69 -24.51 -11.28 -30.15
C CYS A 69 -25.80 -10.91 -29.39
N GLN A 70 -26.96 -11.41 -29.84
CA GLN A 70 -28.27 -11.07 -29.25
C GLN A 70 -28.72 -12.08 -28.19
N TYR A 71 -28.41 -13.37 -28.39
CA TYR A 71 -28.93 -14.46 -27.58
C TYR A 71 -27.94 -14.97 -26.52
N GLY A 72 -26.82 -14.27 -26.32
CA GLY A 72 -25.77 -14.65 -25.36
C GLY A 72 -24.56 -15.29 -26.02
N TRP A 73 -23.80 -16.07 -25.23
CA TRP A 73 -22.55 -16.68 -25.64
C TRP A 73 -22.48 -18.13 -25.20
N VAL A 74 -21.88 -18.96 -26.05
CA VAL A 74 -21.50 -20.33 -25.73
C VAL A 74 -19.99 -20.37 -25.56
N TYR A 75 -19.54 -20.96 -24.46
CA TYR A 75 -18.14 -21.01 -24.05
C TYR A 75 -17.62 -22.44 -24.17
N ASP A 76 -16.36 -22.60 -24.60
CA ASP A 76 -15.69 -23.89 -24.54
C ASP A 76 -15.37 -24.29 -23.10
N THR A 77 -15.95 -25.41 -22.66
CA THR A 77 -15.79 -25.96 -21.31
C THR A 77 -14.67 -27.01 -21.20
N SER A 78 -13.87 -27.22 -22.25
CA SER A 78 -12.77 -28.21 -22.26
C SER A 78 -11.72 -27.96 -21.17
N THR A 79 -11.34 -26.69 -21.01
CA THR A 79 -10.27 -26.26 -20.10
C THR A 79 -10.82 -25.82 -18.73
N PHE A 80 -11.90 -25.04 -18.73
CA PHE A 80 -12.53 -24.51 -17.51
C PHE A 80 -14.03 -24.83 -17.50
N SER A 81 -14.55 -25.30 -16.37
CA SER A 81 -15.99 -25.58 -16.21
C SER A 81 -16.81 -24.30 -16.08
N SER A 82 -16.33 -23.34 -15.27
CA SER A 82 -16.92 -22.01 -15.13
C SER A 82 -15.85 -21.02 -14.68
N THR A 83 -15.84 -19.82 -15.28
CA THR A 83 -14.99 -18.70 -14.91
C THR A 83 -15.82 -17.47 -14.54
N LEU A 84 -15.16 -16.47 -13.96
CA LEU A 84 -15.77 -15.18 -13.66
C LEU A 84 -16.40 -14.53 -14.91
N ALA A 85 -15.75 -14.73 -16.05
CA ALA A 85 -16.18 -14.16 -17.32
C ALA A 85 -17.38 -14.91 -17.91
N THR A 86 -17.46 -16.23 -17.74
CA THR A 86 -18.57 -17.05 -18.24
C THR A 86 -19.83 -16.93 -17.38
N GLU A 87 -19.69 -16.78 -16.06
CA GLU A 87 -20.85 -16.66 -15.15
C GLU A 87 -21.68 -15.38 -15.42
N TRP A 88 -21.01 -14.25 -15.65
CA TRP A 88 -21.65 -12.94 -15.83
C TRP A 88 -21.49 -12.38 -17.25
N ASN A 89 -21.12 -13.22 -18.22
CA ASN A 89 -20.93 -12.86 -19.63
C ASN A 89 -20.09 -11.58 -19.81
N LEU A 90 -18.95 -11.51 -19.14
CA LEU A 90 -18.07 -10.33 -19.13
C LEU A 90 -17.11 -10.31 -20.34
N VAL A 91 -17.65 -10.59 -21.51
CA VAL A 91 -16.93 -10.65 -22.79
C VAL A 91 -17.29 -9.46 -23.68
N CYS A 92 -16.53 -9.29 -24.77
CA CYS A 92 -16.76 -8.25 -25.79
C CYS A 92 -16.88 -6.83 -25.16
N ASP A 93 -18.05 -6.19 -25.22
CA ASP A 93 -18.29 -4.85 -24.68
C ASP A 93 -18.04 -4.73 -23.17
N ARG A 94 -18.31 -5.82 -22.43
CA ARG A 94 -18.17 -5.88 -20.97
C ARG A 94 -16.80 -6.36 -20.50
N LYS A 95 -15.84 -6.57 -21.41
CA LYS A 95 -14.45 -6.97 -21.08
C LYS A 95 -13.75 -6.03 -20.09
N ARG A 96 -14.09 -4.72 -20.13
CA ARG A 96 -13.57 -3.72 -19.19
C ARG A 96 -13.95 -4.03 -17.74
N MET A 97 -15.15 -4.54 -17.50
CA MET A 97 -15.61 -4.89 -16.15
C MET A 97 -14.81 -6.06 -15.59
N ASN A 98 -14.52 -7.10 -16.40
CA ASN A 98 -13.68 -8.21 -15.97
C ASN A 98 -12.29 -7.74 -15.50
N ARG A 99 -11.67 -6.78 -16.22
CA ARG A 99 -10.39 -6.18 -15.84
C ARG A 99 -10.48 -5.30 -14.59
N ALA A 100 -11.56 -4.52 -14.45
CA ALA A 100 -11.77 -3.62 -13.32
C ALA A 100 -11.78 -4.36 -11.98
N THR A 101 -12.26 -5.60 -11.94
CA THR A 101 -12.25 -6.46 -10.75
C THR A 101 -10.85 -6.59 -10.13
N ALA A 102 -9.81 -6.79 -10.94
CA ALA A 102 -8.44 -6.92 -10.45
C ALA A 102 -7.91 -5.57 -9.94
N THR A 103 -8.20 -4.48 -10.64
CA THR A 103 -7.82 -3.13 -10.22
C THR A 103 -8.44 -2.77 -8.87
N ILE A 104 -9.72 -3.06 -8.66
CA ILE A 104 -10.43 -2.77 -7.41
C ILE A 104 -9.86 -3.57 -6.24
N PHE A 105 -9.46 -4.83 -6.47
CA PHE A 105 -8.75 -5.62 -5.47
C PHE A 105 -7.45 -4.93 -5.01
N PHE A 106 -6.64 -4.44 -5.94
CA PHE A 106 -5.38 -3.75 -5.60
C PHE A 106 -5.60 -2.37 -4.95
N ILE A 107 -6.65 -1.65 -5.30
CA ILE A 107 -7.04 -0.42 -4.57
C ILE A 107 -7.35 -0.78 -3.10
N GLY A 108 -8.06 -1.89 -2.87
CA GLY A 108 -8.28 -2.43 -1.53
C GLY A 108 -6.98 -2.71 -0.78
N VAL A 109 -6.02 -3.39 -1.42
CA VAL A 109 -4.68 -3.66 -0.86
C VAL A 109 -3.96 -2.36 -0.46
N MET A 110 -4.02 -1.31 -1.28
CA MET A 110 -3.38 -0.03 -0.97
C MET A 110 -3.98 0.66 0.25
N ILE A 111 -5.31 0.73 0.33
CA ILE A 111 -6.01 1.37 1.45
C ILE A 111 -5.82 0.53 2.73
N GLY A 112 -5.91 -0.79 2.61
CA GLY A 112 -5.69 -1.71 3.73
C GLY A 112 -4.28 -1.61 4.28
N ALA A 113 -3.27 -1.42 3.43
CA ALA A 113 -1.89 -1.26 3.85
C ALA A 113 -1.71 -0.07 4.81
N ALA A 114 -2.30 1.07 4.45
CA ALA A 114 -2.27 2.27 5.28
C ALA A 114 -3.05 2.07 6.59
N VAL A 115 -4.26 1.51 6.52
CA VAL A 115 -5.13 1.34 7.70
C VAL A 115 -4.55 0.31 8.67
N PHE A 116 -4.21 -0.89 8.22
CA PHE A 116 -3.66 -1.92 9.08
C PHE A 116 -2.28 -1.55 9.64
N GLY A 117 -1.46 -0.80 8.89
CA GLY A 117 -0.19 -0.30 9.41
C GLY A 117 -0.35 0.66 10.60
N VAL A 118 -1.36 1.55 10.56
CA VAL A 118 -1.67 2.45 11.70
C VAL A 118 -2.29 1.67 12.85
N LEU A 119 -3.25 0.80 12.54
CA LEU A 119 -3.95 0.02 13.56
C LEU A 119 -3.02 -0.96 14.27
N SER A 120 -2.06 -1.58 13.58
CA SER A 120 -1.12 -2.54 14.16
C SER A 120 -0.17 -1.91 15.17
N ASP A 121 0.19 -0.65 14.96
CA ASP A 121 1.02 0.07 15.93
C ASP A 121 0.21 0.55 17.14
N ARG A 122 -1.08 0.85 16.97
CA ARG A 122 -1.94 1.30 18.07
C ARG A 122 -2.47 0.15 18.93
N PHE A 123 -2.95 -0.91 18.31
CA PHE A 123 -3.64 -2.02 18.98
C PHE A 123 -2.75 -3.27 19.18
N GLY A 124 -1.53 -3.26 18.65
CA GLY A 124 -0.60 -4.38 18.71
C GLY A 124 -0.61 -5.21 17.43
N ARG A 125 0.54 -5.79 17.10
CA ARG A 125 0.76 -6.52 15.85
C ARG A 125 0.03 -7.85 15.88
N LYS A 126 0.12 -8.62 16.98
CA LYS A 126 -0.55 -9.91 17.11
C LYS A 126 -2.08 -9.80 17.01
N SER A 127 -2.67 -8.82 17.69
CA SER A 127 -4.13 -8.62 17.70
C SER A 127 -4.66 -8.19 16.33
N MET A 128 -3.97 -7.26 15.66
CA MET A 128 -4.38 -6.82 14.32
C MET A 128 -4.14 -7.88 13.25
N LEU A 129 -3.13 -8.75 13.42
CA LEU A 129 -2.94 -9.91 12.55
C LEU A 129 -4.13 -10.89 12.62
N LEU A 130 -4.69 -11.12 13.82
CA LEU A 130 -5.90 -11.95 13.97
C LEU A 130 -7.08 -11.34 13.24
N VAL A 131 -7.30 -10.04 13.39
CA VAL A 131 -8.37 -9.30 12.70
C VAL A 131 -8.20 -9.41 11.18
N ALA A 132 -6.97 -9.30 10.67
CA ALA A 132 -6.66 -9.45 9.25
C ALA A 132 -6.96 -10.87 8.73
N TYR A 133 -6.61 -11.92 9.48
CA TYR A 133 -6.95 -13.30 9.12
C TYR A 133 -8.45 -13.55 9.11
N LEU A 134 -9.16 -13.19 10.18
CA LEU A 134 -10.60 -13.41 10.28
C LEU A 134 -11.37 -12.66 9.20
N SER A 135 -11.01 -11.40 8.94
CA SER A 135 -11.64 -10.61 7.88
C SER A 135 -11.33 -11.16 6.48
N SER A 136 -10.09 -11.56 6.20
CA SER A 136 -9.71 -12.15 4.90
C SER A 136 -10.46 -13.45 4.61
N ILE A 137 -10.56 -14.35 5.60
CA ILE A 137 -11.33 -15.61 5.49
C ILE A 137 -12.81 -15.31 5.24
N THR A 138 -13.39 -14.39 6.01
CA THR A 138 -14.83 -14.05 5.91
C THR A 138 -15.15 -13.48 4.54
N PHE A 139 -14.40 -12.47 4.07
CA PHE A 139 -14.64 -11.86 2.77
C PHE A 139 -14.26 -12.77 1.60
N GLY A 140 -13.22 -13.59 1.74
CA GLY A 140 -12.82 -14.60 0.75
C GLY A 140 -13.90 -15.66 0.52
N LEU A 141 -14.46 -16.22 1.59
CA LEU A 141 -15.56 -17.19 1.49
C LEU A 141 -16.87 -16.52 1.05
N ALA A 142 -17.17 -15.30 1.54
CA ALA A 142 -18.34 -14.57 1.06
C ALA A 142 -18.26 -14.30 -0.45
N SER A 143 -17.06 -14.03 -1.00
CA SER A 143 -16.83 -13.85 -2.44
C SER A 143 -17.27 -15.07 -3.26
N SER A 144 -17.06 -16.30 -2.78
CA SER A 144 -17.45 -17.52 -3.51
C SER A 144 -18.96 -17.77 -3.51
N LEU A 145 -19.71 -17.20 -2.56
CA LEU A 145 -21.16 -17.35 -2.43
C LEU A 145 -21.96 -16.26 -3.16
N THR A 146 -21.28 -15.24 -3.70
CA THR A 146 -21.96 -14.12 -4.37
C THR A 146 -22.66 -14.55 -5.66
N THR A 147 -23.87 -14.03 -5.88
CA THR A 147 -24.66 -14.23 -7.10
C THR A 147 -24.64 -13.02 -8.03
N SER A 148 -24.39 -11.83 -7.45
CA SER A 148 -24.28 -10.56 -8.18
C SER A 148 -22.83 -10.15 -8.37
N TYR A 149 -22.49 -9.70 -9.58
CA TYR A 149 -21.16 -9.18 -9.93
C TYR A 149 -20.74 -8.00 -9.03
N VAL A 150 -21.66 -7.09 -8.71
CA VAL A 150 -21.34 -5.92 -7.87
C VAL A 150 -20.96 -6.35 -6.47
N MET A 151 -21.71 -7.28 -5.88
CA MET A 151 -21.40 -7.84 -4.56
C MET A 151 -20.05 -8.56 -4.57
N PHE A 152 -19.75 -9.32 -5.63
CA PHE A 152 -18.47 -9.98 -5.80
C PHE A 152 -17.29 -9.00 -5.78
N VAL A 153 -17.40 -7.89 -6.52
CA VAL A 153 -16.37 -6.86 -6.60
C VAL A 153 -16.15 -6.16 -5.25
N ILE A 154 -17.23 -5.88 -4.51
CA ILE A 154 -17.15 -5.30 -3.16
C ILE A 154 -16.45 -6.27 -2.21
N MET A 155 -16.81 -7.56 -2.22
CA MET A 155 -16.12 -8.56 -1.40
C MET A 155 -14.63 -8.64 -1.75
N ARG A 156 -14.27 -8.56 -3.05
CA ARG A 156 -12.87 -8.56 -3.49
C ARG A 156 -12.08 -7.35 -3.01
N PHE A 157 -12.68 -6.16 -3.00
CA PHE A 157 -12.06 -4.99 -2.41
C PHE A 157 -11.68 -5.25 -0.94
N PHE A 158 -12.62 -5.77 -0.15
CA PHE A 158 -12.38 -6.06 1.26
C PHE A 158 -11.41 -7.23 1.49
N THR A 159 -11.43 -8.26 0.65
CA THR A 159 -10.41 -9.32 0.70
C THR A 159 -9.01 -8.74 0.46
N GLY A 160 -8.84 -7.85 -0.53
CA GLY A 160 -7.57 -7.16 -0.78
C GLY A 160 -7.14 -6.29 0.39
N PHE A 161 -8.07 -5.52 0.94
CA PHE A 161 -7.87 -4.70 2.15
C PHE A 161 -7.37 -5.54 3.33
N SER A 162 -8.01 -6.67 3.63
CA SER A 162 -7.57 -7.57 4.71
C SER A 162 -6.24 -8.26 4.41
N MET A 163 -6.01 -8.67 3.17
CA MET A 163 -4.77 -9.35 2.75
C MET A 163 -3.52 -8.48 2.97
N SER A 164 -3.61 -7.18 2.70
CA SER A 164 -2.49 -6.26 2.98
C SER A 164 -2.12 -6.20 4.47
N GLY A 165 -3.09 -6.32 5.38
CA GLY A 165 -2.85 -6.37 6.82
C GLY A 165 -2.04 -7.61 7.21
N ILE A 166 -2.37 -8.76 6.61
CA ILE A 166 -1.62 -10.01 6.82
C ILE A 166 -0.16 -9.83 6.39
N SER A 167 0.08 -9.34 5.17
CA SER A 167 1.44 -9.19 4.64
C SER A 167 2.29 -8.20 5.45
N ILE A 168 1.79 -6.99 5.72
CA ILE A 168 2.57 -5.94 6.41
C ILE A 168 2.88 -6.35 7.84
N ILE A 169 1.86 -6.81 8.58
CA ILE A 169 2.04 -7.14 9.99
C ILE A 169 2.97 -8.36 10.15
N SER A 170 2.87 -9.35 9.25
CA SER A 170 3.75 -10.52 9.26
C SER A 170 5.22 -10.17 8.99
N ILE A 171 5.48 -9.28 8.01
CA ILE A 171 6.84 -8.81 7.71
C ILE A 171 7.43 -8.06 8.92
N VAL A 172 6.68 -7.10 9.47
CA VAL A 172 7.14 -6.30 10.61
C VAL A 172 7.44 -7.19 11.81
N LEU A 173 6.51 -8.09 12.15
CA LEU A 173 6.68 -8.98 13.29
C LEU A 173 7.90 -9.89 13.13
N SER A 174 8.12 -10.44 11.93
CA SER A 174 9.28 -11.29 11.63
C SER A 174 10.60 -10.53 11.81
N VAL A 175 10.70 -9.31 11.27
CA VAL A 175 11.93 -8.49 11.35
C VAL A 175 12.20 -7.99 12.77
N GLU A 176 11.15 -7.71 13.54
CA GLU A 176 11.27 -7.25 14.93
C GLU A 176 11.76 -8.35 15.89
N TRP A 177 11.43 -9.60 15.60
CA TRP A 177 11.92 -10.76 16.34
C TRP A 177 13.31 -11.23 15.91
N CYS A 178 13.69 -10.98 14.64
CA CYS A 178 15.03 -11.35 14.16
C CYS A 178 16.13 -10.39 14.63
N GLU A 179 17.25 -10.99 15.07
CA GLU A 179 18.50 -10.29 15.35
C GLU A 179 18.98 -9.53 14.10
N VAL A 180 19.61 -8.37 14.28
CA VAL A 180 20.11 -7.50 13.19
C VAL A 180 20.93 -8.27 12.15
N LYS A 181 21.78 -9.22 12.56
CA LYS A 181 22.62 -10.03 11.67
C LYS A 181 21.83 -10.94 10.74
N HIS A 182 20.67 -11.42 11.18
CA HIS A 182 19.85 -12.39 10.47
C HIS A 182 18.61 -11.76 9.82
N ARG A 183 18.41 -10.44 9.94
CA ARG A 183 17.23 -9.77 9.38
C ARG A 183 17.08 -9.95 7.89
N THR A 184 18.16 -9.85 7.12
CA THR A 184 18.11 -10.04 5.66
C THR A 184 17.66 -11.45 5.33
N PHE A 185 18.19 -12.46 6.05
CA PHE A 185 17.79 -13.85 5.88
C PHE A 185 16.31 -14.06 6.23
N CYS A 186 15.84 -13.56 7.37
CA CYS A 186 14.41 -13.62 7.74
C CYS A 186 13.54 -12.90 6.70
N GLY A 187 13.96 -11.74 6.20
CA GLY A 187 13.24 -10.99 5.17
C GLY A 187 13.15 -11.74 3.84
N VAL A 188 14.22 -12.42 3.42
CA VAL A 188 14.22 -13.28 2.24
C VAL A 188 13.27 -14.46 2.42
N PHE A 189 13.29 -15.13 3.57
CA PHE A 189 12.36 -16.22 3.88
C PHE A 189 10.91 -15.77 3.86
N VAL A 190 10.64 -14.58 4.40
CA VAL A 190 9.30 -13.99 4.31
C VAL A 190 8.96 -13.74 2.85
N GLY A 191 9.83 -13.14 2.03
CA GLY A 191 9.53 -12.87 0.62
C GLY A 191 9.40 -14.10 -0.30
N LEU A 192 9.87 -15.28 0.12
CA LEU A 192 9.64 -16.53 -0.61
C LEU A 192 8.17 -16.98 -0.56
N ASP A 193 7.39 -16.48 0.40
CA ASP A 193 5.98 -16.81 0.59
C ASP A 193 5.14 -16.57 -0.67
N TRP A 194 5.38 -15.45 -1.35
CA TRP A 194 4.68 -15.05 -2.57
C TRP A 194 4.96 -16.02 -3.73
N THR A 195 6.22 -16.42 -3.88
CA THR A 195 6.63 -17.36 -4.92
C THR A 195 6.03 -18.74 -4.69
N VAL A 196 6.12 -19.24 -3.46
CA VAL A 196 5.49 -20.52 -3.06
C VAL A 196 3.98 -20.46 -3.28
N GLY A 197 3.34 -19.35 -2.89
CA GLY A 197 1.92 -19.12 -3.10
C GLY A 197 1.50 -19.18 -4.58
N ASN A 198 2.26 -18.60 -5.50
CA ASN A 198 1.97 -18.65 -6.94
C ASN A 198 2.14 -20.05 -7.54
N ILE A 199 3.15 -20.80 -7.08
CA ILE A 199 3.34 -22.20 -7.50
C ILE A 199 2.18 -23.05 -6.99
N MET A 200 1.80 -22.91 -5.72
CA MET A 200 0.65 -23.60 -5.14
C MET A 200 -0.65 -23.21 -5.86
N LEU A 201 -0.87 -21.94 -6.14
CA LEU A 201 -2.06 -21.46 -6.89
C LEU A 201 -2.14 -22.09 -8.27
N SER A 202 -1.01 -22.20 -8.99
CA SER A 202 -0.97 -22.83 -10.31
C SER A 202 -1.30 -24.32 -10.23
N GLY A 203 -0.79 -25.01 -9.21
CA GLY A 203 -1.14 -26.41 -8.94
C GLY A 203 -2.62 -26.60 -8.60
N ILE A 204 -3.18 -25.76 -7.72
CA ILE A 204 -4.60 -25.82 -7.36
C ILE A 204 -5.49 -25.51 -8.57
N ALA A 205 -5.12 -24.54 -9.40
CA ALA A 205 -5.87 -24.17 -10.61
C ALA A 205 -5.88 -25.28 -11.68
N TYR A 206 -4.89 -26.19 -11.67
CA TYR A 206 -4.89 -27.36 -12.55
C TYR A 206 -5.95 -28.40 -12.14
N PHE A 207 -6.13 -28.62 -10.84
CA PHE A 207 -7.10 -29.60 -10.32
C PHE A 207 -8.52 -29.04 -10.18
N VAL A 208 -8.65 -27.74 -9.87
CA VAL A 208 -9.93 -27.09 -9.59
C VAL A 208 -10.29 -26.16 -10.74
N LYS A 209 -11.17 -26.65 -11.62
CA LYS A 209 -11.60 -25.95 -12.84
C LYS A 209 -12.74 -24.95 -12.62
N ASP A 210 -13.45 -25.05 -11.50
CA ASP A 210 -14.51 -24.11 -11.11
C ASP A 210 -13.98 -22.93 -10.30
N TRP A 211 -14.31 -21.71 -10.73
CA TRP A 211 -13.78 -20.51 -10.06
C TRP A 211 -14.24 -20.35 -8.60
N ARG A 212 -15.47 -20.78 -8.25
CA ARG A 212 -16.00 -20.66 -6.87
C ARG A 212 -15.22 -21.56 -5.91
N TRP A 213 -15.02 -22.82 -6.29
CA TRP A 213 -14.21 -23.77 -5.53
C TRP A 213 -12.74 -23.37 -5.51
N LEU A 214 -12.22 -22.76 -6.57
CA LEU A 214 -10.87 -22.22 -6.60
C LEU A 214 -10.69 -21.12 -5.52
N VAL A 215 -11.67 -20.22 -5.34
CA VAL A 215 -11.63 -19.21 -4.27
C VAL A 215 -11.60 -19.87 -2.89
N VAL A 216 -12.44 -20.87 -2.64
CA VAL A 216 -12.47 -21.60 -1.38
C VAL A 216 -11.13 -22.31 -1.13
N ALA A 217 -10.61 -23.02 -2.13
CA ALA A 217 -9.33 -23.73 -2.05
C ALA A 217 -8.17 -22.77 -1.75
N THR A 218 -8.13 -21.60 -2.41
CA THR A 218 -7.09 -20.58 -2.15
C THR A 218 -7.22 -19.89 -0.79
N THR A 219 -8.42 -19.86 -0.20
CA THR A 219 -8.67 -19.30 1.14
C THR A 219 -8.34 -20.32 2.24
N SER A 220 -8.38 -21.62 1.93
CA SER A 220 -8.17 -22.71 2.90
C SER A 220 -6.86 -22.64 3.70
N PRO A 221 -5.69 -22.23 3.16
CA PRO A 221 -4.45 -22.15 3.94
C PRO A 221 -4.50 -21.09 5.06
N LEU A 222 -5.39 -20.09 4.94
CA LEU A 222 -5.56 -19.08 5.97
C LEU A 222 -6.14 -19.67 7.26
N PHE A 223 -6.94 -20.74 7.18
CA PHE A 223 -7.42 -21.44 8.38
C PHE A 223 -6.27 -22.08 9.15
N LEU A 224 -5.29 -22.67 8.45
CA LEU A 224 -4.08 -23.20 9.10
C LEU A 224 -3.30 -22.07 9.77
N SER A 225 -3.18 -20.91 9.12
CA SER A 225 -2.51 -19.75 9.73
C SER A 225 -3.21 -19.22 10.99
N LEU A 226 -4.54 -19.37 11.09
CA LEU A 226 -5.30 -19.04 12.30
C LEU A 226 -4.93 -19.95 13.48
N ILE A 227 -4.64 -21.23 13.22
CA ILE A 227 -4.17 -22.18 14.24
C ILE A 227 -2.76 -21.78 14.69
N LEU A 228 -1.88 -21.47 13.73
CA LEU A 228 -0.49 -21.06 14.01
C LEU A 228 -0.40 -19.73 14.77
N TRP A 229 -1.40 -18.85 14.63
CA TRP A 229 -1.47 -17.57 15.33
C TRP A 229 -1.39 -17.70 16.86
N TRP A 230 -1.87 -18.82 17.44
CA TRP A 230 -1.82 -19.02 18.89
C TRP A 230 -0.39 -19.04 19.42
N TRP A 231 0.53 -19.64 18.66
CA TRP A 231 1.95 -19.75 19.02
C TRP A 231 2.74 -18.47 18.75
N LEU A 232 2.15 -17.50 18.07
CA LEU A 232 2.82 -16.25 17.71
C LEU A 232 2.93 -15.32 18.94
N PRO A 233 4.13 -14.89 19.35
CA PRO A 233 4.30 -13.89 20.39
C PRO A 233 4.05 -12.47 19.85
N GLU A 234 3.63 -11.55 20.72
CA GLU A 234 3.53 -10.13 20.39
C GLU A 234 4.91 -9.48 20.34
N SER A 235 5.11 -8.47 19.49
CA SER A 235 6.43 -7.84 19.33
C SER A 235 7.00 -7.31 20.65
N ALA A 236 8.22 -7.75 20.99
CA ALA A 236 8.94 -7.26 22.16
C ALA A 236 9.16 -5.74 22.12
N ARG A 237 9.39 -5.17 20.93
CA ARG A 237 9.57 -3.72 20.74
C ARG A 237 8.28 -2.94 20.98
N TRP A 238 7.15 -3.46 20.49
CA TRP A 238 5.85 -2.86 20.77
C TRP A 238 5.54 -2.87 22.27
N LEU A 239 5.77 -4.02 22.92
CA LEU A 239 5.52 -4.18 24.35
C LEU A 239 6.38 -3.21 25.18
N MET A 240 7.64 -3.01 24.79
CA MET A 240 8.51 -1.98 25.37
C MET A 240 7.96 -0.57 25.13
N ALA A 241 7.66 -0.20 23.89
CA ALA A 241 7.14 1.13 23.58
C ALA A 241 5.81 1.46 24.31
N ASN A 242 4.99 0.45 24.58
CA ASN A 242 3.70 0.59 25.24
C ASN A 242 3.75 0.39 26.77
N GLY A 243 4.94 0.41 27.37
CA GLY A 243 5.14 0.31 28.83
C GLY A 243 4.89 -1.08 29.43
N GLN A 244 4.64 -2.11 28.63
CA GLN A 244 4.39 -3.50 29.08
C GLN A 244 5.70 -4.29 29.26
N VAL A 245 6.64 -3.71 30.01
CA VAL A 245 8.03 -4.18 30.13
C VAL A 245 8.13 -5.62 30.66
N LYS A 246 7.29 -5.97 31.64
CA LYS A 246 7.28 -7.32 32.24
C LYS A 246 6.96 -8.40 31.21
N LYS A 247 6.01 -8.14 30.30
CA LYS A 247 5.66 -9.08 29.23
C LYS A 247 6.76 -9.16 28.17
N ALA A 248 7.36 -8.03 27.82
CA ALA A 248 8.50 -8.00 26.89
C ALA A 248 9.67 -8.84 27.44
N HIS A 249 10.00 -8.66 28.72
CA HIS A 249 11.05 -9.41 29.40
C HIS A 249 10.75 -10.92 29.41
N MET A 250 9.52 -11.34 29.76
CA MET A 250 9.11 -12.74 29.74
C MET A 250 9.33 -13.41 28.36
N TYR A 251 8.98 -12.72 27.26
CA TYR A 251 9.19 -13.28 25.93
C TYR A 251 10.67 -13.30 25.53
N LEU A 252 11.44 -12.25 25.87
CA LEU A 252 12.88 -12.20 25.60
C LEU A 252 13.65 -13.27 26.38
N GLU A 253 13.24 -13.56 27.61
CA GLU A 253 13.80 -14.62 28.45
C GLU A 253 13.62 -15.99 27.80
N LYS A 254 12.40 -16.32 27.33
CA LYS A 254 12.15 -17.55 26.56
C LYS A 254 13.04 -17.66 25.32
N CYS A 255 13.22 -16.56 24.60
CA CYS A 255 14.13 -16.54 23.44
C CYS A 255 15.60 -16.72 23.86
N ALA A 256 16.03 -16.18 25.00
CA ALA A 256 17.39 -16.36 25.50
C ALA A 256 17.64 -17.80 25.99
N GLU A 257 16.64 -18.44 26.58
CA GLU A 257 16.67 -19.85 26.96
C GLU A 257 16.84 -20.74 25.74
N MET A 258 16.03 -20.52 24.68
CA MET A 258 16.15 -21.25 23.42
C MET A 258 17.52 -21.06 22.73
N ASN A 259 18.17 -19.91 22.95
CA ASN A 259 19.48 -19.60 22.37
C ASN A 259 20.67 -19.91 23.31
N ASN A 260 20.44 -20.50 24.48
CA ASN A 260 21.46 -20.77 25.50
C ASN A 260 22.28 -19.51 25.91
N ARG A 261 21.64 -18.34 25.97
CA ARG A 261 22.29 -17.03 26.26
C ARG A 261 21.75 -16.39 27.54
N MET A 262 21.51 -17.20 28.57
CA MET A 262 20.91 -16.77 29.84
C MET A 262 21.77 -15.79 30.64
N GLU A 263 23.10 -15.84 30.48
CA GLU A 263 24.07 -14.99 31.22
C GLU A 263 23.93 -13.49 30.85
N PHE A 264 23.48 -13.19 29.63
CA PHE A 264 23.20 -11.82 29.19
C PHE A 264 21.86 -11.30 29.74
N MET A 265 20.89 -12.17 30.01
CA MET A 265 19.55 -11.77 30.43
C MET A 265 19.46 -11.45 31.93
N SER A 266 20.23 -12.14 32.78
CA SER A 266 20.28 -11.88 34.24
C SER A 266 20.83 -10.49 34.60
N THR A 267 21.60 -9.88 33.68
CA THR A 267 22.16 -8.52 33.83
C THR A 267 21.15 -7.44 33.43
N ILE A 268 20.08 -7.79 32.71
CA ILE A 268 19.15 -6.83 32.10
C ILE A 268 17.89 -6.70 32.96
N LYS A 269 17.89 -5.70 33.85
CA LYS A 269 16.68 -5.32 34.60
C LYS A 269 15.75 -4.46 33.73
N PRO A 270 14.42 -4.67 33.80
CA PRO A 270 13.40 -3.87 33.09
C PRO A 270 13.59 -2.35 33.21
N GLU A 271 14.03 -1.87 34.38
CA GLU A 271 14.22 -0.44 34.63
C GLU A 271 15.39 0.18 33.85
N PHE A 272 16.42 -0.61 33.51
CA PHE A 272 17.64 -0.11 32.88
C PHE A 272 17.49 0.09 31.36
N ILE A 273 16.59 -0.65 30.71
CA ILE A 273 16.40 -0.62 29.26
C ILE A 273 15.67 0.66 28.81
N PHE A 274 14.66 1.12 29.56
CA PHE A 274 13.99 2.39 29.29
C PHE A 274 14.94 3.56 29.43
N GLY A 275 15.77 3.54 30.48
CA GLY A 275 16.79 4.55 30.70
C GLY A 275 17.86 4.56 29.60
N ALA A 276 18.43 3.41 29.25
CA ALA A 276 19.58 3.38 28.34
C ALA A 276 19.27 3.78 26.89
N ILE A 277 18.03 3.60 26.42
CA ILE A 277 17.62 3.90 25.03
C ILE A 277 17.00 5.30 24.90
N GLU A 278 16.17 5.72 25.87
CA GLU A 278 15.49 7.01 25.78
C GLU A 278 16.35 8.18 26.29
N ILE A 279 17.22 7.95 27.28
CA ILE A 279 17.95 9.05 27.94
C ILE A 279 18.94 9.75 26.99
N PRO A 280 19.80 9.05 26.21
CA PRO A 280 20.75 9.75 25.33
C PRO A 280 20.05 10.51 24.20
N SER A 281 18.99 9.93 23.63
CA SER A 281 18.22 10.50 22.53
C SER A 281 17.42 11.74 22.98
N LYS A 282 16.72 11.64 24.12
CA LYS A 282 15.92 12.74 24.68
C LYS A 282 16.78 13.88 25.20
N ILE A 283 17.96 13.59 25.77
CA ILE A 283 18.91 14.63 26.21
C ILE A 283 19.50 15.38 24.99
N ALA A 284 19.93 14.67 23.94
CA ALA A 284 20.47 15.30 22.74
C ALA A 284 19.44 16.17 22.01
N VAL A 285 18.19 15.69 21.92
CA VAL A 285 17.06 16.44 21.34
C VAL A 285 16.66 17.63 22.22
N TYR A 286 16.61 17.47 23.54
CA TYR A 286 16.33 18.55 24.48
C TYR A 286 17.33 19.70 24.34
N TYR A 287 18.63 19.43 24.38
CA TYR A 287 19.66 20.46 24.22
C TYR A 287 19.60 21.14 22.85
N SER A 288 19.32 20.37 21.79
CA SER A 288 19.19 20.92 20.43
C SER A 288 18.00 21.88 20.30
N LEU A 289 16.86 21.53 20.89
CA LEU A 289 15.63 22.32 20.83
C LEU A 289 15.65 23.54 21.77
N ASP A 290 16.32 23.43 22.92
CA ASP A 290 16.43 24.49 23.92
C ASP A 290 17.50 25.54 23.58
N LEU A 291 18.55 25.17 22.84
CA LEU A 291 19.58 26.11 22.39
C LEU A 291 19.19 26.83 21.09
N ILE A 292 18.77 26.10 20.07
CA ILE A 292 18.69 26.61 18.68
C ILE A 292 17.28 27.12 18.31
N GLY A 293 16.22 26.61 18.96
CA GLY A 293 14.83 26.94 18.62
C GLY A 293 14.23 25.97 17.60
N ARG A 294 12.92 25.75 17.71
CA ARG A 294 12.26 24.60 17.06
C ARG A 294 12.23 24.75 15.54
N ARG A 295 12.05 25.98 15.04
CA ARG A 295 12.00 26.24 13.58
C ARG A 295 13.34 25.98 12.93
N GLN A 296 14.42 26.47 13.53
CA GLN A 296 15.76 26.32 12.99
C GLN A 296 16.24 24.87 13.06
N THR A 297 15.91 24.15 14.13
CA THR A 297 16.20 22.71 14.24
C THR A 297 15.46 21.89 13.18
N GLU A 298 14.18 22.16 12.93
CA GLU A 298 13.40 21.44 11.91
C GLU A 298 13.94 21.67 10.50
N ALA A 299 14.13 22.94 10.12
CA ALA A 299 14.63 23.28 8.80
C ALA A 299 16.06 22.75 8.57
N ALA A 300 16.95 22.90 9.56
CA ALA A 300 18.34 22.45 9.43
C ALA A 300 18.45 20.92 9.32
N THR A 301 17.65 20.17 10.08
CA THR A 301 17.69 18.71 10.07
C THR A 301 17.16 18.15 8.75
N LEU A 302 16.07 18.67 8.20
CA LEU A 302 15.53 18.28 6.89
C LEU A 302 16.49 18.60 5.73
N LEU A 303 17.07 19.81 5.72
CA LEU A 303 18.06 20.19 4.71
C LEU A 303 19.31 19.31 4.80
N LEU A 304 19.80 19.05 6.02
CA LEU A 304 20.96 18.20 6.23
C LEU A 304 20.69 16.75 5.82
N THR A 305 19.48 16.23 6.03
CA THR A 305 19.05 14.91 5.51
C THR A 305 19.12 14.89 3.99
N GLY A 306 18.56 15.90 3.30
CA GLY A 306 18.62 16.02 1.84
C GLY A 306 20.06 16.08 1.31
N VAL A 307 20.92 16.87 1.95
CA VAL A 307 22.35 16.96 1.61
C VAL A 307 23.07 15.63 1.83
N CYS A 308 22.79 14.90 2.92
CA CYS A 308 23.39 13.59 3.16
C CYS A 308 22.98 12.57 2.09
N ILE A 309 21.71 12.58 1.66
CA ILE A 309 21.23 11.71 0.58
C ILE A 309 21.90 12.10 -0.75
N ALA A 310 22.01 13.40 -1.05
CA ALA A 310 22.70 13.88 -2.25
C ALA A 310 24.18 13.48 -2.27
N ILE A 311 24.88 13.57 -1.14
CA ILE A 311 26.28 13.14 -1.04
C ILE A 311 26.38 11.61 -1.22
N ASN A 312 25.43 10.85 -0.67
CA ASN A 312 25.39 9.39 -0.82
C ASN A 312 25.34 8.96 -2.29
N LEU A 313 24.56 9.69 -3.09
CA LEU A 313 24.36 9.46 -4.51
C LEU A 313 25.67 9.48 -5.32
N PHE A 314 26.60 10.39 -4.97
CA PHE A 314 27.85 10.55 -5.71
C PHE A 314 28.98 9.64 -5.20
N ILE A 315 28.77 8.85 -4.15
CA ILE A 315 29.80 7.97 -3.60
C ILE A 315 29.85 6.64 -4.38
N PRO A 316 30.99 6.31 -5.02
CA PRO A 316 31.14 5.05 -5.75
C PRO A 316 31.15 3.83 -4.82
N ALA A 317 30.70 2.68 -5.33
CA ALA A 317 30.46 1.46 -4.54
C ALA A 317 31.70 0.86 -3.86
N ASN A 318 32.90 1.23 -4.29
CA ASN A 318 34.18 0.83 -3.70
C ASN A 318 34.44 1.47 -2.32
N LEU A 319 33.78 2.59 -1.99
CA LEU A 319 33.92 3.31 -0.71
C LEU A 319 32.72 3.03 0.24
N TRP A 320 32.37 1.76 0.43
CA TRP A 320 31.18 1.33 1.16
C TRP A 320 31.12 1.81 2.63
N ILE A 321 32.27 1.94 3.31
CA ILE A 321 32.34 2.45 4.69
C ILE A 321 31.88 3.90 4.74
N PHE A 322 32.43 4.74 3.86
CA PHE A 322 32.08 6.16 3.79
C PHE A 322 30.61 6.34 3.39
N ARG A 323 30.12 5.54 2.43
CA ARG A 323 28.71 5.50 2.03
C ARG A 323 27.79 5.17 3.20
N THR A 324 28.19 4.22 4.05
CA THR A 324 27.40 3.80 5.22
C THR A 324 27.39 4.87 6.30
N ILE A 325 28.53 5.54 6.55
CA ILE A 325 28.62 6.64 7.53
C ILE A 325 27.69 7.79 7.14
N VAL A 326 27.72 8.21 5.87
CA VAL A 326 26.85 9.28 5.35
C VAL A 326 25.37 8.86 5.40
N ALA A 327 25.04 7.61 5.08
CA ALA A 327 23.67 7.10 5.18
C ALA A 327 23.15 7.10 6.63
N VAL A 328 23.99 6.70 7.59
CA VAL A 328 23.64 6.70 9.02
C VAL A 328 23.42 8.13 9.52
N LEU A 329 24.24 9.09 9.09
CA LEU A 329 24.06 10.50 9.42
C LEU A 329 22.76 11.07 8.83
N GLY A 330 22.45 10.75 7.57
CA GLY A 330 21.18 11.12 6.92
C GLY A 330 19.97 10.55 7.66
N LYS A 331 20.04 9.29 8.12
CA LYS A 331 18.99 8.67 8.92
C LYS A 331 18.82 9.36 10.29
N ALA A 332 19.93 9.63 10.99
CA ALA A 332 19.89 10.26 12.31
C ALA A 332 19.28 11.68 12.26
N THR A 333 19.59 12.43 11.22
CA THR A 333 19.03 13.78 11.01
C THR A 333 17.54 13.72 10.67
N SER A 334 17.11 12.74 9.88
CA SER A 334 15.69 12.53 9.59
C SER A 334 14.88 12.18 10.84
N GLU A 335 15.42 11.35 11.74
CA GLU A 335 14.78 11.00 13.02
C GLU A 335 14.64 12.23 13.94
N CYS A 336 15.65 13.11 13.92
CA CYS A 336 15.63 14.36 14.67
C CYS A 336 14.54 15.32 14.15
N SER A 337 14.35 15.42 12.83
CA SER A 337 13.23 16.15 12.23
C SER A 337 11.89 15.54 12.64
N VAL A 338 11.72 14.21 12.55
CA VAL A 338 10.46 13.56 12.97
C VAL A 338 10.10 13.92 14.42
N THR A 339 11.08 13.84 15.33
CA THR A 339 10.87 14.17 16.75
C THR A 339 10.55 15.65 16.96
N THR A 340 11.23 16.53 16.23
CA THR A 340 11.03 17.99 16.30
C THR A 340 9.69 18.38 15.73
N ALA A 341 9.29 17.85 14.57
CA ALA A 341 7.98 18.04 13.96
C ALA A 341 6.83 17.62 14.89
N TYR A 342 6.95 16.48 15.58
CA TYR A 342 5.93 16.07 16.57
C TYR A 342 5.80 17.09 17.71
N LEU A 343 6.91 17.57 18.29
CA LEU A 343 6.87 18.61 19.31
C LEU A 343 6.33 19.94 18.77
N TYR A 344 6.71 20.29 17.54
CA TYR A 344 6.22 21.49 16.87
C TYR A 344 4.71 21.45 16.71
N THR A 345 4.14 20.30 16.33
CA THR A 345 2.69 20.16 16.17
C THR A 345 1.94 20.31 17.50
N THR A 346 2.50 19.88 18.63
CA THR A 346 1.85 20.05 19.93
C THR A 346 1.92 21.47 20.46
N GLU A 347 2.96 22.24 20.08
CA GLU A 347 3.10 23.65 20.43
C GLU A 347 2.30 24.57 19.48
N LEU A 348 2.18 24.21 18.20
CA LEU A 348 1.52 25.02 17.17
C LEU A 348 -0.01 24.91 17.20
N TYR A 349 -0.55 23.71 17.40
CA TYR A 349 -2.00 23.51 17.39
C TYR A 349 -2.64 23.89 18.74
N PRO A 350 -3.73 24.69 18.74
CA PRO A 350 -4.41 25.05 19.96
C PRO A 350 -5.12 23.84 20.55
N THR A 351 -5.30 23.86 21.87
CA THR A 351 -5.77 22.69 22.62
C THR A 351 -7.04 22.04 22.05
N VAL A 352 -7.97 22.84 21.54
CA VAL A 352 -9.24 22.41 20.96
C VAL A 352 -9.13 21.57 19.68
N VAL A 353 -8.07 21.75 18.88
CA VAL A 353 -7.87 20.99 17.62
C VAL A 353 -6.56 20.19 17.60
N ARG A 354 -5.74 20.29 18.64
CA ARG A 354 -4.42 19.63 18.73
C ARG A 354 -4.47 18.13 18.47
N GLN A 355 -5.43 17.44 19.10
CA GLN A 355 -5.56 16.00 18.93
C GLN A 355 -5.91 15.60 17.49
N ASN A 356 -6.77 16.37 16.83
CA ASN A 356 -7.17 16.14 15.44
C ASN A 356 -6.03 16.48 14.47
N GLY A 357 -5.30 17.57 14.73
CA GLY A 357 -4.13 17.99 13.96
C GLY A 357 -2.99 16.96 14.02
N MET A 358 -2.69 16.43 15.22
CA MET A 358 -1.71 15.34 15.38
C MET A 358 -2.15 14.07 14.62
N GLY A 359 -3.44 13.75 14.63
CA GLY A 359 -4.00 12.64 13.86
C GLY A 359 -3.77 12.80 12.35
N TYR A 360 -3.98 14.01 11.81
CA TYR A 360 -3.77 14.32 10.40
C TYR A 360 -2.29 14.21 9.99
N THR A 361 -1.38 14.76 10.78
CA THR A 361 0.07 14.63 10.54
C THR A 361 0.51 13.17 10.51
N ALA A 362 -0.03 12.34 11.42
CA ALA A 362 0.27 10.91 11.45
C ALA A 362 -0.20 10.18 10.17
N VAL A 363 -1.37 10.53 9.63
CA VAL A 363 -1.87 9.96 8.36
C VAL A 363 -0.95 10.34 7.19
N MET A 364 -0.52 11.60 7.10
CA MET A 364 0.39 12.06 6.04
C MET A 364 1.77 11.40 6.11
N ALA A 365 2.32 11.22 7.32
CA ALA A 365 3.56 10.48 7.50
C ALA A 365 3.44 9.03 7.00
N ARG A 366 2.28 8.40 7.23
CA ARG A 366 2.01 7.02 6.78
C ARG A 366 1.84 6.91 5.27
N LEU A 367 1.21 7.89 4.63
CA LEU A 367 1.18 7.99 3.17
C LEU A 367 2.59 8.07 2.58
N GLY A 368 3.47 8.90 3.17
CA GLY A 368 4.88 8.96 2.78
C GLY A 368 5.59 7.61 2.88
N VAL A 369 5.38 6.87 3.98
CA VAL A 369 5.92 5.52 4.18
C VAL A 369 5.35 4.51 3.17
N SER A 370 4.06 4.62 2.80
CA SER A 370 3.44 3.74 1.79
C SER A 370 3.89 4.04 0.36
N ILE A 371 4.20 5.31 0.05
CA ILE A 371 4.70 5.73 -1.28
C ILE A 371 6.19 5.42 -1.42
N ALA A 372 6.97 5.40 -0.33
CA ALA A 372 8.42 5.15 -0.38
C ALA A 372 8.82 3.82 -1.08
N PRO A 373 8.16 2.67 -0.84
CA PRO A 373 8.41 1.44 -1.62
C PRO A 373 8.06 1.57 -3.09
N LEU A 374 7.00 2.32 -3.45
CA LEU A 374 6.65 2.59 -4.84
C LEU A 374 7.73 3.43 -5.52
N ILE A 375 8.30 4.41 -4.80
CA ILE A 375 9.45 5.20 -5.26
C ILE A 375 10.69 4.31 -5.42
N ALA A 376 10.93 3.38 -4.51
CA ALA A 376 12.05 2.43 -4.61
C ALA A 376 11.95 1.53 -5.83
N LEU A 377 10.74 1.16 -6.27
CA LEU A 377 10.53 0.38 -7.51
C LEU A 377 10.98 1.13 -8.78
N LEU A 378 11.15 2.46 -8.74
CA LEU A 378 11.71 3.19 -9.88
C LEU A 378 13.21 2.92 -10.10
N GLU A 379 13.90 2.24 -9.18
CA GLU A 379 15.30 1.81 -9.35
C GLU A 379 15.49 0.95 -10.62
N ASP A 380 14.47 0.16 -11.00
CA ASP A 380 14.46 -0.68 -12.20
C ASP A 380 14.54 0.14 -13.51
N THR A 381 14.04 1.38 -13.48
CA THR A 381 14.09 2.29 -14.64
C THR A 381 15.38 3.10 -14.67
N TRP A 382 15.78 3.62 -13.50
CA TRP A 382 17.04 4.33 -13.33
C TRP A 382 17.52 4.21 -11.89
N LYS A 383 18.69 3.58 -11.72
CA LYS A 383 19.29 3.24 -10.42
C LYS A 383 19.32 4.38 -9.39
N TYR A 384 19.45 5.61 -9.86
CA TYR A 384 19.63 6.80 -9.03
C TYR A 384 18.33 7.59 -8.78
N LEU A 385 17.24 7.20 -9.45
CA LEU A 385 15.98 7.94 -9.44
C LEU A 385 15.30 7.98 -8.05
N PRO A 386 15.24 6.88 -7.26
CA PRO A 386 14.62 6.92 -5.94
C PRO A 386 15.35 7.89 -4.99
N GLU A 387 16.68 7.84 -4.94
CA GLU A 387 17.50 8.71 -4.09
C GLU A 387 17.35 10.19 -4.46
N LEU A 388 17.25 10.50 -5.76
CA LEU A 388 16.98 11.85 -6.25
C LEU A 388 15.60 12.35 -5.81
N ILE A 389 14.58 11.51 -5.87
CA ILE A 389 13.22 11.85 -5.42
C ILE A 389 13.21 12.11 -3.91
N PHE A 390 13.83 11.24 -3.09
CA PHE A 390 13.89 11.47 -1.65
C PHE A 390 14.68 12.72 -1.27
N CYS A 391 15.79 12.99 -1.98
CA CYS A 391 16.60 14.19 -1.80
C CYS A 391 15.80 15.47 -2.09
N THR A 392 15.14 15.53 -3.25
CA THR A 392 14.35 16.70 -3.66
C THR A 392 13.20 16.97 -2.70
N VAL A 393 12.49 15.93 -2.27
CA VAL A 393 11.40 16.06 -1.28
C VAL A 393 11.92 16.58 0.06
N ALA A 394 13.06 16.06 0.56
CA ALA A 394 13.65 16.49 1.83
C ALA A 394 14.15 17.95 1.79
N ILE A 395 14.71 18.39 0.65
CA ILE A 395 15.15 19.79 0.50
C ILE A 395 13.94 20.72 0.42
N ILE A 396 12.93 20.38 -0.37
CA ILE A 396 11.70 21.17 -0.48
C ILE A 396 10.99 21.26 0.88
N SER A 397 10.89 20.16 1.63
CA SER A 397 10.27 20.17 2.95
C SER A 397 11.06 21.04 3.94
N GLY A 398 12.40 20.99 3.92
CA GLY A 398 13.24 21.86 4.74
C GLY A 398 13.08 23.35 4.39
N LEU A 399 12.96 23.69 3.10
CA LEU A 399 12.68 25.06 2.65
C LEU A 399 11.30 25.55 3.09
N VAL A 400 10.28 24.68 3.01
CA VAL A 400 8.93 25.00 3.51
C VAL A 400 8.94 25.16 5.03
N ALA A 401 9.71 24.35 5.76
CA ALA A 401 9.83 24.46 7.21
C ALA A 401 10.40 25.81 7.67
N CYS A 402 11.21 26.49 6.84
CA CYS A 402 11.68 27.86 7.12
C CYS A 402 10.53 28.89 7.21
N LEU A 403 9.38 28.61 6.59
CA LEU A 403 8.20 29.50 6.62
C LEU A 403 7.39 29.35 7.91
N LEU A 404 7.64 28.32 8.73
CA LEU A 404 6.92 28.08 9.96
C LEU A 404 7.25 29.15 11.04
N PRO A 405 6.30 29.49 11.94
CA PRO A 405 6.49 30.49 12.99
C PRO A 405 7.16 29.89 14.23
N GLU A 406 8.23 30.50 14.75
CA GLU A 406 8.97 29.98 15.91
C GLU A 406 8.09 29.84 17.17
N THR A 407 8.18 28.68 17.84
CA THR A 407 7.36 28.33 19.02
C THR A 407 8.14 28.38 20.34
N LYS A 408 9.47 28.53 20.30
CA LYS A 408 10.31 28.57 21.51
C LYS A 408 9.89 29.67 22.48
N ASN A 409 9.64 29.28 23.74
CA ASN A 409 9.27 30.15 24.87
C ASN A 409 7.99 30.97 24.67
N VAL A 410 7.11 30.55 23.75
CA VAL A 410 5.79 31.14 23.55
C VAL A 410 4.77 30.34 24.37
N ARG A 411 3.77 31.02 24.96
CA ARG A 411 2.66 30.33 25.65
C ARG A 411 1.87 29.48 24.64
N LEU A 412 1.49 28.29 25.05
CA LEU A 412 0.65 27.38 24.27
C LEU A 412 -0.70 28.06 23.98
N PRO A 413 -1.14 28.10 22.71
CA PRO A 413 -2.44 28.66 22.38
C PRO A 413 -3.55 27.74 22.92
N GLU A 414 -4.52 28.32 23.62
CA GLU A 414 -5.67 27.58 24.15
C GLU A 414 -6.82 27.60 23.15
N THR A 415 -7.05 28.76 22.51
CA THR A 415 -8.11 29.00 21.54
C THR A 415 -7.57 29.34 20.15
N ILE A 416 -8.43 29.33 19.14
CA ILE A 416 -8.07 29.70 17.75
C ILE A 416 -7.80 31.21 17.64
N GLU A 417 -8.53 32.01 18.40
CA GLU A 417 -8.41 33.47 18.45
C GLU A 417 -7.04 33.94 18.95
N ASP A 418 -6.42 33.18 19.86
CA ASP A 418 -5.05 33.45 20.35
C ASP A 418 -4.00 33.42 19.21
N ILE A 419 -4.24 32.59 18.19
CA ILE A 419 -3.34 32.44 17.04
C ILE A 419 -3.54 33.59 16.04
N GLU A 420 -4.79 33.97 15.78
CA GLU A 420 -5.13 35.06 14.86
C GLU A 420 -4.59 36.42 15.35
N GLN A 421 -4.69 36.69 16.66
CA GLN A 421 -4.15 37.90 17.27
C GLN A 421 -2.61 37.95 17.25
N SER A 422 -1.95 36.79 17.41
CA SER A 422 -0.49 36.68 17.33
C SER A 422 0.02 36.93 15.91
N GLY A 423 -0.68 36.42 14.88
CA GLY A 423 -0.38 36.68 13.48
C GLY A 423 -0.50 38.16 13.08
N SER A 424 -1.56 38.83 13.56
CA SER A 424 -1.79 40.27 13.35
C SER A 424 -0.66 41.14 13.94
N ARG A 425 -0.21 40.84 15.17
CA ARG A 425 0.92 41.55 15.82
C ARG A 425 2.26 41.33 15.11
N SER A 426 2.48 40.14 14.53
CA SER A 426 3.70 39.82 13.78
C SER A 426 3.79 40.61 12.45
N ASN A 427 2.69 40.71 11.71
CA ASN A 427 2.63 41.51 10.48
C ASN A 427 2.78 43.01 10.76
N SER A 428 2.15 43.53 11.81
CA SER A 428 2.30 44.94 12.19
C SER A 428 3.75 45.30 12.60
N ARG A 429 4.48 44.36 13.24
CA ARG A 429 5.92 44.54 13.52
C ARG A 429 6.77 44.49 12.25
N ARG A 430 6.50 43.59 11.30
CA ARG A 430 7.22 43.54 10.01
C ARG A 430 7.02 44.82 9.18
N ASP A 431 5.79 45.36 9.16
CA ASP A 431 5.50 46.63 8.49
C ASP A 431 6.15 47.84 9.18
N ALA A 432 6.36 47.79 10.50
CA ALA A 432 7.08 48.82 11.23
C ALA A 432 8.60 48.80 10.95
N THR A 433 9.21 47.63 10.73
CA THR A 433 10.64 47.52 10.38
C THR A 433 10.95 47.89 8.93
N LEU A 434 9.94 47.94 8.05
CA LEU A 434 10.07 48.33 6.65
C LEU A 434 9.83 49.83 6.39
N LYS A 435 9.56 50.64 7.42
CA LYS A 435 9.53 52.10 7.27
C LYS A 435 10.96 52.66 7.20
N PRO A 436 11.34 53.44 6.17
CA PRO A 436 12.63 54.11 6.14
C PRO A 436 12.69 55.17 7.23
N LEU A 437 13.78 55.19 8.00
CA LEU A 437 14.20 56.34 8.80
C LEU A 437 14.40 57.54 7.87
N THR A 438 13.37 58.36 7.69
CA THR A 438 13.51 59.66 7.03
C THR A 438 12.90 60.77 7.89
N SER A 439 13.80 61.72 8.19
CA SER A 439 13.61 63.11 8.61
C SER A 439 12.89 63.43 9.92
N GLY A 440 13.70 63.65 10.95
CA GLY A 440 13.65 64.84 11.79
C GLY A 440 15.07 65.08 12.29
N GLY A 441 15.71 66.24 12.20
CA GLY A 441 15.37 67.57 11.74
C GLY A 441 16.58 68.42 12.18
N ASP A 442 17.05 69.33 11.34
CA ASP A 442 17.93 70.42 11.78
C ASP A 442 17.66 71.63 10.89
N GLU A 443 16.73 72.47 11.34
CA GLU A 443 16.63 73.87 10.96
C GLU A 443 17.72 74.64 11.73
N SER A 444 18.76 75.11 11.03
CA SER A 444 19.56 76.24 11.48
C SER A 444 20.12 77.00 10.27
N GLY A 445 19.68 78.26 10.13
CA GLY A 445 20.30 79.24 9.23
C GLY A 445 19.30 80.12 8.47
N GLY A 446 19.05 81.33 8.99
CA GLY A 446 18.37 82.41 8.27
C GLY A 446 17.52 83.30 9.16
#